data_AF-A0A520JN71-F1
#
_entry.id   AF-A0A520JN71-F1
#
_cell.length_a   1.000
_cell.length_b   1.000
_cell.length_c   1.000
_cell.angle_alpha   90.00
_cell.angle_beta   90.00
_cell.angle_gamma   90.00
#
_symmetry.space_group_name_H-M   'P 1'
#
loop_
_entity.id
_entity.type
_entity.pdbx_description
1 polymer ?
#
loop_
_entity_poly.entity_id
_entity_poly.type
_entity_poly.pdbx_seq_one_letter_code
_entity_poly.pdbx_strand_id
1 'polypeptide(L)'
;PLVGRMSDRVTSAGGRVLVTEIPEIFGAEQMLMNRAASAPVFDRIVDVVNDFKRYFLDHGETVSENPSPGNVVGGITTLEEKSLGAVQKAGRAAVADVIDYGARVRIDGLTLLEAPGNDAVSSTALAAAGATAILFTTGRGTPLGFPVPTIKIASNTDLATRKPGWIDFDAGAVLEDGFAATEEALLAWIMQVASGAETAAERNGEREIAIWKRGVTL
;
A
#
# COMPACT_ATOMS: atom_id res chain seq x y z
N PRO A 1 -3.09 6.08 -8.06
CA PRO A 1 -4.35 5.88 -8.84
C PRO A 1 -4.47 4.53 -9.55
N LEU A 2 -3.44 4.10 -10.32
CA LEU A 2 -3.50 2.83 -11.07
C LEU A 2 -3.71 1.60 -10.15
N VAL A 3 -2.98 1.52 -9.04
CA VAL A 3 -3.20 0.51 -7.99
C VAL A 3 -4.62 0.56 -7.43
N GLY A 4 -5.20 1.75 -7.24
CA GLY A 4 -6.59 1.90 -6.82
C GLY A 4 -7.59 1.28 -7.79
N ARG A 5 -7.34 1.37 -9.09
CA ARG A 5 -8.17 0.70 -10.12
C ARG A 5 -8.05 -0.83 -10.01
N MET A 6 -6.87 -1.35 -9.67
CA MET A 6 -6.72 -2.79 -9.38
C MET A 6 -7.50 -3.20 -8.13
N SER A 7 -7.46 -2.38 -7.07
CA SER A 7 -8.29 -2.58 -5.88
C SER A 7 -9.78 -2.65 -6.22
N ASP A 8 -10.27 -1.75 -7.07
CA ASP A 8 -11.66 -1.75 -7.55
C ASP A 8 -12.00 -2.99 -8.37
N ARG A 9 -11.10 -3.42 -9.28
CA ARG A 9 -11.29 -4.64 -10.08
C ARG A 9 -11.37 -5.90 -9.20
N VAL A 10 -10.45 -6.05 -8.25
CA VAL A 10 -10.41 -7.21 -7.35
C VAL A 10 -11.64 -7.25 -6.46
N THR A 11 -12.01 -6.13 -5.84
CA THR A 11 -13.20 -6.07 -4.98
C THR A 11 -14.50 -6.29 -5.77
N SER A 12 -14.61 -5.75 -6.99
CA SER A 12 -15.77 -5.97 -7.87
C SER A 12 -15.90 -7.43 -8.32
N ALA A 13 -14.80 -8.19 -8.34
CA ALA A 13 -14.79 -9.62 -8.62
C ALA A 13 -15.05 -10.49 -7.36
N GLY A 14 -15.41 -9.89 -6.22
CA GLY A 14 -15.61 -10.60 -4.95
C GLY A 14 -14.30 -10.97 -4.24
N GLY A 15 -13.17 -10.39 -4.65
CA GLY A 15 -11.87 -10.60 -4.03
C GLY A 15 -11.66 -9.74 -2.78
N ARG A 16 -10.53 -10.00 -2.11
CA ARG A 16 -10.09 -9.29 -0.90
C ARG A 16 -8.94 -8.37 -1.22
N VAL A 17 -9.05 -7.12 -0.78
CA VAL A 17 -7.99 -6.13 -0.90
C VAL A 17 -7.62 -5.63 0.48
N LEU A 18 -6.33 -5.67 0.79
CA LEU A 18 -5.78 -5.10 2.02
C LEU A 18 -5.04 -3.81 1.69
N VAL A 19 -5.35 -2.75 2.44
CA VAL A 19 -4.58 -1.50 2.45
C VAL A 19 -4.10 -1.25 3.86
N THR A 20 -2.83 -0.89 4.01
CA THR A 20 -2.21 -0.65 5.32
C THR A 20 -1.47 0.69 5.31
N GLU A 21 -0.44 0.85 6.15
CA GLU A 21 0.31 2.10 6.33
C GLU A 21 -0.61 3.19 6.90
N ILE A 22 -1.25 2.94 8.04
CA ILE A 22 -2.23 3.87 8.63
C ILE A 22 -1.67 5.30 8.83
N PRO A 23 -0.39 5.51 9.21
CA PRO A 23 0.16 6.86 9.27
C PRO A 23 0.18 7.61 7.93
N GLU A 24 0.22 6.89 6.80
CA GLU A 24 0.27 7.47 5.46
C GLU A 24 -1.09 8.02 4.98
N ILE A 25 -2.18 7.79 5.73
CA ILE A 25 -3.50 8.35 5.41
C ILE A 25 -3.87 9.58 6.25
N PHE A 26 -3.00 10.01 7.18
CA PHE A 26 -3.24 11.17 8.03
C PHE A 26 -3.41 12.47 7.22
N GLY A 27 -4.48 13.21 7.47
CA GLY A 27 -4.87 14.39 6.69
C GLY A 27 -5.81 14.06 5.51
N ALA A 28 -6.01 12.78 5.16
CA ALA A 28 -6.92 12.34 4.10
C ALA A 28 -7.86 11.21 4.54
N GLU A 29 -7.87 10.83 5.82
CA GLU A 29 -8.61 9.69 6.37
C GLU A 29 -10.12 9.78 6.14
N GLN A 30 -10.68 11.00 6.08
CA GLN A 30 -12.10 11.23 5.83
C GLN A 30 -12.57 10.61 4.51
N MET A 31 -11.69 10.51 3.51
CA MET A 31 -12.02 9.87 2.22
C MET A 31 -12.26 8.36 2.33
N LEU A 32 -11.67 7.70 3.33
CA LEU A 32 -11.92 6.30 3.65
C LEU A 32 -13.13 6.15 4.57
N MET A 33 -13.23 7.03 5.58
CA MET A 33 -14.37 7.06 6.50
C MET A 33 -15.71 7.26 5.78
N ASN A 34 -15.77 8.18 4.80
CA ASN A 34 -16.97 8.42 3.99
C ASN A 34 -17.39 7.21 3.14
N ARG A 35 -16.53 6.21 3.01
CA ARG A 35 -16.77 4.96 2.26
C ARG A 35 -16.95 3.75 3.17
N ALA A 36 -17.09 3.94 4.48
CA ALA A 36 -17.35 2.84 5.40
C ALA A 36 -18.66 2.12 5.05
N ALA A 37 -18.63 0.79 4.99
CA ALA A 37 -19.80 -0.02 4.64
C ALA A 37 -20.90 0.00 5.73
N SER A 38 -20.55 0.38 6.96
CA SER A 38 -21.48 0.47 8.09
C SER A 38 -20.94 1.40 9.17
N ALA A 39 -21.80 1.83 10.11
CA ALA A 39 -21.38 2.64 11.26
C ALA A 39 -20.30 1.96 12.12
N PRO A 40 -20.40 0.65 12.46
CA PRO A 40 -19.31 -0.04 13.17
C PRO A 40 -17.96 -0.01 12.44
N VAL A 41 -17.97 -0.11 11.10
CA VAL A 41 -16.75 0.00 10.30
C VAL A 41 -16.21 1.43 10.33
N PHE A 42 -17.08 2.44 10.22
CA PHE A 42 -16.68 3.85 10.37
C PHE A 42 -15.99 4.10 11.70
N ASP A 43 -16.59 3.66 12.80
CA ASP A 43 -16.05 3.82 14.14
C ASP A 43 -14.68 3.13 14.27
N ARG A 44 -14.53 1.92 13.71
CA ARG A 44 -13.24 1.23 13.72
C ARG A 44 -12.16 1.94 12.89
N ILE A 45 -12.52 2.59 11.77
CA ILE A 45 -11.58 3.45 11.01
C ILE A 45 -11.14 4.65 11.88
N VAL A 46 -12.08 5.28 12.58
CA VAL A 46 -11.77 6.40 13.50
C VAL A 46 -10.82 5.95 14.60
N ASP A 47 -11.10 4.81 15.23
CA ASP A 47 -10.28 4.27 16.30
C ASP A 47 -8.86 3.98 15.83
N VAL A 48 -8.67 3.23 14.72
CA VAL A 48 -7.32 2.85 14.26
C VAL A 48 -6.48 4.08 13.87
N VAL A 49 -7.10 5.11 13.28
CA VAL A 49 -6.41 6.36 12.95
C VAL A 49 -5.99 7.09 14.23
N ASN A 50 -6.89 7.23 15.21
CA ASN A 50 -6.59 7.91 16.45
C ASN A 50 -5.60 7.15 17.33
N ASP A 51 -5.65 5.81 17.32
CA ASP A 51 -4.69 4.94 17.99
C ASP A 51 -3.27 5.14 17.44
N PHE A 52 -3.13 5.23 16.11
CA PHE A 52 -1.82 5.56 15.52
C PHE A 52 -1.38 6.99 15.82
N LYS A 53 -2.27 7.98 15.81
CA LYS A 53 -1.92 9.36 16.22
C LYS A 53 -1.40 9.39 17.66
N ARG A 54 -2.10 8.72 18.57
CA ARG A 54 -1.68 8.56 19.96
C ARG A 54 -0.35 7.81 20.09
N TYR A 55 -0.17 6.73 19.32
CA TYR A 55 1.10 5.99 19.29
C TYR A 55 2.29 6.89 18.94
N PHE A 56 2.16 7.80 17.97
CA PHE A 56 3.22 8.78 17.65
C PHE A 56 3.49 9.71 18.84
N LEU A 57 2.44 10.30 19.41
CA LEU A 57 2.55 11.25 20.53
C LEU A 57 3.17 10.60 21.79
N ASP A 58 2.77 9.37 22.11
CA ASP A 58 3.28 8.62 23.26
C ASP A 58 4.78 8.28 23.14
N HIS A 59 5.32 8.28 21.92
CA HIS A 59 6.75 8.08 21.64
C HIS A 59 7.51 9.39 21.37
N GLY A 60 6.87 10.54 21.59
CA GLY A 60 7.48 11.86 21.41
C GLY A 60 7.63 12.30 19.96
N GLU A 61 6.95 11.62 19.03
CA GLU A 61 6.94 11.95 17.60
C GLU A 61 5.74 12.84 17.26
N THR A 62 5.90 13.67 16.22
CA THR A 62 4.81 14.53 15.73
C THR A 62 3.95 13.81 14.70
N VAL A 63 2.64 14.09 14.69
CA VAL A 63 1.70 13.53 13.71
C VAL A 63 1.78 14.26 12.36
N SER A 64 2.18 15.53 12.36
CA SER A 64 2.05 16.46 11.22
C SER A 64 3.33 16.67 10.39
N GLU A 65 4.50 16.21 10.84
CA GLU A 65 5.76 16.41 10.10
C GLU A 65 6.09 15.18 9.25
N ASN A 66 5.58 15.11 8.01
CA ASN A 66 6.25 14.26 7.04
C ASN A 66 5.95 14.61 5.57
N PRO A 67 6.81 15.42 4.95
CA PRO A 67 7.54 14.86 3.82
C PRO A 67 9.03 14.76 4.12
N SER A 68 9.59 13.56 4.02
CA SER A 68 11.04 13.36 4.01
C SER A 68 11.72 14.31 2.99
N PRO A 69 13.01 14.68 3.16
CA PRO A 69 13.69 15.60 2.24
C PRO A 69 13.57 15.20 0.76
N GLY A 70 13.63 13.91 0.45
CA GLY A 70 13.45 13.44 -0.93
C GLY A 70 12.01 13.48 -1.45
N ASN A 71 10.99 13.61 -0.58
CA ASN A 71 9.59 13.81 -0.98
C ASN A 71 9.34 15.29 -1.27
N VAL A 72 9.95 16.20 -0.50
CA VAL A 72 9.93 17.64 -0.78
C VAL A 72 10.60 17.94 -2.12
N VAL A 73 11.78 17.36 -2.38
CA VAL A 73 12.46 17.46 -3.69
C VAL A 73 11.62 16.82 -4.81
N GLY A 74 10.85 15.78 -4.49
CA GLY A 74 9.89 15.14 -5.39
C GLY A 74 8.56 15.90 -5.59
N GLY A 75 8.39 17.09 -5.00
CA GLY A 75 7.24 17.97 -5.19
C GLY A 75 6.09 17.80 -4.20
N ILE A 76 6.24 17.00 -3.13
CA ILE A 76 5.22 16.85 -2.08
C ILE A 76 5.43 17.94 -1.02
N THR A 77 4.50 18.88 -0.92
CA THR A 77 4.66 20.08 -0.09
C THR A 77 3.92 20.01 1.24
N THR A 78 2.85 19.22 1.34
CA THR A 78 2.11 19.01 2.60
C THR A 78 1.90 17.52 2.91
N LEU A 79 1.58 17.22 4.18
CA LEU A 79 1.18 15.88 4.60
C LEU A 79 -0.09 15.43 3.87
N GLU A 80 -1.05 16.33 3.70
CA GLU A 80 -2.31 16.07 3.01
C GLU A 80 -2.09 15.68 1.55
N GLU A 81 -1.18 16.33 0.82
CA GLU A 81 -0.85 15.95 -0.57
C GLU A 81 -0.29 14.53 -0.65
N LYS A 82 0.58 14.16 0.29
CA LYS A 82 1.13 12.79 0.40
C LYS A 82 0.00 11.79 0.66
N SER A 83 -0.84 12.10 1.64
CA SER A 83 -1.92 11.23 2.09
C SER A 83 -3.02 11.07 1.05
N LEU A 84 -3.30 12.13 0.28
CA LEU A 84 -4.17 12.05 -0.89
C LEU A 84 -3.63 11.04 -1.91
N GLY A 85 -2.31 10.98 -2.12
CA GLY A 85 -1.69 9.94 -2.95
C GLY A 85 -1.86 8.54 -2.37
N ALA A 86 -1.71 8.39 -1.05
CA ALA A 86 -1.80 7.11 -0.36
C ALA A 86 -3.23 6.52 -0.40
N VAL A 87 -4.26 7.33 -0.10
CA VAL A 87 -5.67 6.86 -0.11
C VAL A 87 -6.14 6.43 -1.50
N GLN A 88 -5.50 6.92 -2.57
CA GLN A 88 -5.80 6.51 -3.95
C GLN A 88 -5.43 5.04 -4.22
N LYS A 89 -4.59 4.41 -3.38
CA LYS A 89 -4.29 2.96 -3.47
C LYS A 89 -5.50 2.11 -3.08
N ALA A 90 -6.40 2.66 -2.25
CA ALA A 90 -7.63 2.00 -1.82
C ALA A 90 -8.77 2.07 -2.85
N GLY A 91 -8.56 2.67 -4.02
CA GLY A 91 -9.58 2.78 -5.06
C GLY A 91 -10.82 3.54 -4.58
N ARG A 92 -11.99 3.10 -5.04
CA ARG A 92 -13.33 3.64 -4.75
C ARG A 92 -14.25 2.67 -4.02
N ALA A 93 -13.88 1.40 -3.88
CA ALA A 93 -14.65 0.41 -3.13
C ALA A 93 -14.98 0.88 -1.70
N ALA A 94 -16.12 0.42 -1.17
CA ALA A 94 -16.47 0.65 0.24
C ALA A 94 -15.48 -0.09 1.16
N VAL A 95 -15.08 0.54 2.25
CA VAL A 95 -14.28 -0.12 3.30
C VAL A 95 -15.22 -1.08 4.01
N ALA A 96 -14.99 -2.38 3.85
CA ALA A 96 -15.80 -3.46 4.36
C ALA A 96 -15.40 -3.87 5.78
N ASP A 97 -14.13 -3.72 6.13
CA ASP A 97 -13.59 -4.14 7.43
C ASP A 97 -12.34 -3.33 7.81
N VAL A 98 -11.99 -3.36 9.09
CA VAL A 98 -10.73 -2.84 9.64
C VAL A 98 -10.20 -3.87 10.64
N ILE A 99 -8.98 -4.32 10.42
CA ILE A 99 -8.36 -5.40 11.20
C ILE A 99 -7.05 -4.97 11.85
N ASP A 100 -6.79 -5.52 13.02
CA ASP A 100 -5.60 -5.20 13.84
C ASP A 100 -4.34 -5.88 13.31
N TYR A 101 -3.18 -5.40 13.72
CA TYR A 101 -1.89 -6.01 13.36
C TYR A 101 -1.84 -7.47 13.82
N GLY A 102 -1.55 -8.39 12.90
CA GLY A 102 -1.50 -9.84 13.15
C GLY A 102 -2.83 -10.58 12.96
N ALA A 103 -3.93 -9.87 12.68
CA ALA A 103 -5.19 -10.49 12.27
C ALA A 103 -5.14 -10.96 10.81
N ARG A 104 -6.04 -11.90 10.45
CA ARG A 104 -6.21 -12.36 9.06
C ARG A 104 -7.51 -11.85 8.45
N VAL A 105 -7.46 -11.49 7.17
CA VAL A 105 -8.63 -11.04 6.41
C VAL A 105 -9.65 -12.16 6.27
N ARG A 106 -10.93 -11.85 6.48
CA ARG A 106 -12.04 -12.81 6.42
C ARG A 106 -13.19 -12.38 5.51
N ILE A 107 -13.39 -11.08 5.36
CA ILE A 107 -14.49 -10.48 4.63
C ILE A 107 -14.00 -10.08 3.24
N ASP A 108 -14.82 -10.31 2.22
CA ASP A 108 -14.55 -9.89 0.84
C ASP A 108 -14.73 -8.37 0.71
N GLY A 109 -13.97 -7.74 -0.20
CA GLY A 109 -13.94 -6.28 -0.34
C GLY A 109 -12.65 -5.64 0.19
N LEU A 110 -12.72 -4.33 0.45
CA LEU A 110 -11.58 -3.53 0.90
C LEU A 110 -11.48 -3.54 2.43
N THR A 111 -10.35 -3.98 2.95
CA THR A 111 -10.04 -4.03 4.38
C THR A 111 -8.86 -3.12 4.71
N LEU A 112 -8.98 -2.29 5.74
CA LEU A 112 -7.82 -1.58 6.29
C LEU A 112 -7.11 -2.47 7.32
N LEU A 113 -5.79 -2.61 7.19
CA LEU A 113 -4.95 -3.35 8.13
C LEU A 113 -4.11 -2.38 8.94
N GLU A 114 -4.21 -2.46 10.26
CA GLU A 114 -3.35 -1.74 11.20
C GLU A 114 -1.88 -2.19 11.03
N ALA A 115 -1.05 -1.31 10.46
CA ALA A 115 0.40 -1.45 10.46
C ALA A 115 1.07 -0.09 10.20
N PRO A 116 2.33 0.11 10.66
CA PRO A 116 3.08 1.34 10.42
C PRO A 116 3.50 1.49 8.95
N GLY A 117 3.89 2.69 8.53
CA GLY A 117 4.32 2.98 7.15
C GLY A 117 5.74 2.51 6.78
N ASN A 118 6.41 1.70 7.61
CA ASN A 118 7.70 1.13 7.25
C ASN A 118 7.49 -0.01 6.25
N ASP A 119 8.07 0.10 5.05
CA ASP A 119 7.92 -0.85 3.93
C ASP A 119 8.01 -2.33 4.35
N ALA A 120 9.00 -2.68 5.17
CA ALA A 120 9.23 -4.08 5.53
C ALA A 120 8.20 -4.59 6.54
N VAL A 121 7.86 -3.76 7.53
CA VAL A 121 6.86 -4.11 8.54
C VAL A 121 5.46 -4.17 7.93
N SER A 122 5.09 -3.19 7.10
CA SER A 122 3.78 -3.13 6.45
C SER A 122 3.57 -4.29 5.49
N SER A 123 4.58 -4.61 4.67
CA SER A 123 4.51 -5.72 3.71
C SER A 123 4.49 -7.08 4.40
N THR A 124 5.24 -7.24 5.50
CA THR A 124 5.16 -8.43 6.35
C THR A 124 3.75 -8.57 6.95
N ALA A 125 3.14 -7.47 7.41
CA ALA A 125 1.78 -7.46 7.94
C ALA A 125 0.76 -7.90 6.88
N LEU A 126 0.87 -7.38 5.65
CA LEU A 126 -0.01 -7.76 4.53
C LEU A 126 0.08 -9.26 4.24
N ALA A 127 1.30 -9.80 4.13
CA ALA A 127 1.52 -11.23 3.91
C ALA A 127 0.94 -12.06 5.06
N ALA A 128 1.18 -11.68 6.32
CA ALA A 128 0.66 -12.37 7.50
C ALA A 128 -0.88 -12.31 7.58
N ALA A 129 -1.48 -11.21 7.13
CA ALA A 129 -2.92 -11.03 7.08
C ALA A 129 -3.61 -11.87 5.99
N GLY A 130 -2.83 -12.47 5.08
CA GLY A 130 -3.32 -13.39 4.05
C GLY A 130 -3.31 -12.82 2.63
N ALA A 131 -2.60 -11.70 2.37
CA ALA A 131 -2.35 -11.27 1.00
C ALA A 131 -1.55 -12.35 0.26
N THR A 132 -1.93 -12.66 -0.98
CA THR A 132 -1.21 -13.63 -1.84
C THR A 132 -0.31 -12.95 -2.87
N ALA A 133 -0.42 -11.63 -3.02
CA ALA A 133 0.46 -10.79 -3.80
C ALA A 133 0.43 -9.37 -3.22
N ILE A 134 1.52 -8.62 -3.37
CA ILE A 134 1.64 -7.22 -2.91
C ILE A 134 1.93 -6.33 -4.11
N LEU A 135 1.10 -5.28 -4.29
CA LEU A 135 1.37 -4.20 -5.25
C LEU A 135 2.17 -3.10 -4.55
N PHE A 136 3.48 -3.08 -4.81
CA PHE A 136 4.40 -2.18 -4.13
C PHE A 136 4.77 -1.02 -5.04
N THR A 137 4.24 0.18 -4.78
CA THR A 137 4.56 1.38 -5.56
C THR A 137 5.83 2.06 -5.07
N THR A 138 6.72 2.46 -5.97
CA THR A 138 7.96 3.17 -5.58
C THR A 138 8.33 4.28 -6.57
N GLY A 139 8.76 5.43 -6.03
CA GLY A 139 9.33 6.52 -6.81
C GLY A 139 10.87 6.59 -6.77
N ARG A 140 11.51 5.77 -5.93
CA ARG A 140 12.98 5.76 -5.76
C ARG A 140 13.63 4.42 -6.12
N GLY A 141 12.84 3.35 -6.24
CA GLY A 141 13.30 2.00 -6.58
C GLY A 141 13.92 1.28 -5.39
N THR A 142 13.11 0.48 -4.69
CA THR A 142 13.54 -0.30 -3.53
C THR A 142 13.70 -1.79 -3.87
N PRO A 143 14.82 -2.44 -3.46
CA PRO A 143 15.08 -3.85 -3.74
C PRO A 143 14.51 -4.79 -2.64
N LEU A 144 13.43 -4.40 -1.96
CA LEU A 144 12.86 -5.23 -0.88
C LEU A 144 11.97 -6.34 -1.44
N GLY A 145 12.20 -7.60 -1.09
CA GLY A 145 11.28 -8.70 -1.38
C GLY A 145 10.62 -9.21 -0.10
N PHE A 146 9.42 -9.78 -0.19
CA PHE A 146 8.63 -10.20 0.98
C PHE A 146 8.15 -11.65 0.82
N PRO A 147 7.57 -12.28 1.87
CA PRO A 147 7.17 -13.69 1.84
C PRO A 147 6.12 -14.09 0.79
N VAL A 148 5.56 -13.11 0.05
CA VAL A 148 4.61 -13.29 -1.04
C VAL A 148 5.09 -12.51 -2.27
N PRO A 149 4.72 -12.90 -3.50
CA PRO A 149 5.09 -12.19 -4.72
C PRO A 149 4.83 -10.68 -4.58
N THR A 150 5.90 -9.90 -4.70
CA THR A 150 5.86 -8.44 -4.51
C THR A 150 6.15 -7.79 -5.85
N ILE A 151 5.11 -7.21 -6.45
CA ILE A 151 5.14 -6.57 -7.76
C ILE A 151 5.58 -5.12 -7.57
N LYS A 152 6.81 -4.80 -7.96
CA LYS A 152 7.35 -3.43 -7.88
C LYS A 152 6.86 -2.59 -9.05
N ILE A 153 6.09 -1.57 -8.72
CA ILE A 153 5.49 -0.64 -9.69
C ILE A 153 6.22 0.69 -9.58
N ALA A 154 6.98 1.06 -10.62
CA ALA A 154 7.62 2.37 -10.71
C ALA A 154 6.58 3.46 -10.96
N SER A 155 6.71 4.61 -10.27
CA SER A 155 5.82 5.76 -10.48
C SER A 155 6.13 6.58 -11.74
N ASN A 156 7.26 6.30 -12.40
CA ASN A 156 7.72 7.02 -13.58
C ASN A 156 8.62 6.12 -14.46
N THR A 157 8.58 6.39 -15.77
CA THR A 157 9.28 5.61 -16.81
C THR A 157 10.79 5.69 -16.72
N ASP A 158 11.34 6.83 -16.28
CA ASP A 158 12.78 6.97 -16.07
C ASP A 158 13.30 5.98 -15.00
N LEU A 159 12.59 5.85 -13.87
CA LEU A 159 12.93 4.87 -12.84
C LEU A 159 12.87 3.43 -13.38
N ALA A 160 11.80 3.09 -14.10
CA ALA A 160 11.65 1.76 -14.70
C ALA A 160 12.80 1.43 -15.66
N THR A 161 13.20 2.41 -16.48
CA THR A 161 14.30 2.28 -17.44
C THR A 161 15.67 2.17 -16.76
N ARG A 162 15.91 2.93 -15.68
CA ARG A 162 17.19 2.91 -14.95
C ARG A 162 17.35 1.70 -14.03
N LYS A 163 16.26 1.07 -13.60
CA LYS A 163 16.28 -0.06 -12.65
C LYS A 163 15.44 -1.25 -13.15
N PRO A 164 15.69 -1.77 -14.36
CA PRO A 164 14.89 -2.85 -14.94
C PRO A 164 15.02 -4.17 -14.17
N GLY A 165 16.09 -4.34 -13.38
CA GLY A 165 16.25 -5.51 -12.51
C GLY A 165 15.45 -5.44 -11.21
N TRP A 166 14.89 -4.29 -10.83
CA TRP A 166 14.12 -4.11 -9.58
C TRP A 166 12.64 -3.79 -9.82
N ILE A 167 12.30 -3.31 -11.01
CA ILE A 167 10.96 -2.85 -11.36
C ILE A 167 10.28 -3.90 -12.23
N ASP A 168 9.07 -4.28 -11.84
CA ASP A 168 8.23 -5.21 -12.58
C ASP A 168 7.30 -4.51 -13.57
N PHE A 169 6.85 -3.30 -13.23
CA PHE A 169 5.86 -2.57 -14.03
C PHE A 169 6.12 -1.06 -14.01
N ASP A 170 5.98 -0.41 -15.17
CA ASP A 170 6.06 1.05 -15.32
C ASP A 170 4.67 1.69 -15.30
N ALA A 171 4.31 2.37 -14.22
CA ALA A 171 3.08 3.16 -14.18
C ALA A 171 3.22 4.55 -14.82
N GLY A 172 4.44 4.97 -15.16
CA GLY A 172 4.70 6.19 -15.93
C GLY A 172 4.09 6.15 -17.33
N ALA A 173 3.96 4.96 -17.91
CA ALA A 173 3.27 4.70 -19.18
C ALA A 173 1.85 5.28 -19.26
N VAL A 174 1.18 5.54 -18.12
CA VAL A 174 -0.12 6.23 -18.10
C VAL A 174 -0.07 7.59 -18.81
N LEU A 175 1.06 8.29 -18.80
CA LEU A 175 1.22 9.60 -19.44
C LEU A 175 1.28 9.51 -20.97
N GLU A 176 1.67 8.35 -21.52
CA GLU A 176 1.83 8.13 -22.96
C GLU A 176 0.67 7.30 -23.53
N ASP A 177 0.36 6.17 -22.89
CA ASP A 177 -0.63 5.19 -23.36
C ASP A 177 -2.03 5.43 -22.78
N GLY A 178 -2.13 6.25 -21.74
CA GLY A 178 -3.37 6.54 -21.03
C GLY A 178 -3.82 5.44 -20.06
N PHE A 179 -4.70 5.81 -19.14
CA PHE A 179 -5.13 4.93 -18.04
C PHE A 179 -5.70 3.58 -18.50
N ALA A 180 -6.49 3.54 -19.58
CA ALA A 180 -7.18 2.32 -19.98
C ALA A 180 -6.20 1.22 -20.42
N ALA A 181 -5.23 1.57 -21.28
CA ALA A 181 -4.24 0.62 -21.76
C ALA A 181 -3.31 0.16 -20.63
N THR A 182 -2.82 1.10 -19.81
CA THR A 182 -1.93 0.76 -18.69
C THR A 182 -2.63 -0.05 -17.59
N GLU A 183 -3.94 0.16 -17.38
CA GLU A 183 -4.75 -0.63 -16.44
C GLU A 183 -4.84 -2.09 -16.88
N GLU A 184 -5.15 -2.35 -18.15
CA GLU A 184 -5.21 -3.71 -18.71
C GLU A 184 -3.84 -4.39 -18.69
N ALA A 185 -2.76 -3.64 -18.99
CA ALA A 185 -1.40 -4.17 -18.91
C ALA A 185 -1.01 -4.57 -17.48
N LEU A 186 -1.32 -3.74 -16.48
CA LEU A 186 -1.04 -4.07 -15.08
C LEU A 186 -1.87 -5.28 -14.62
N LEU A 187 -3.16 -5.33 -14.98
CA LEU A 187 -4.02 -6.46 -14.65
C LEU A 187 -3.48 -7.77 -15.26
N ALA A 188 -3.07 -7.73 -16.53
CA ALA A 188 -2.45 -8.88 -17.20
C ALA A 188 -1.18 -9.34 -16.49
N TRP A 189 -0.34 -8.41 -16.03
CA TRP A 189 0.86 -8.75 -15.28
C TRP A 189 0.55 -9.36 -13.91
N ILE A 190 -0.41 -8.80 -13.17
CA ILE A 190 -0.86 -9.37 -11.89
C ILE A 190 -1.37 -10.80 -12.08
N MET A 191 -2.14 -11.07 -13.14
CA MET A 191 -2.62 -12.42 -13.45
C MET A 191 -1.47 -13.40 -13.78
N GLN A 192 -0.44 -12.96 -14.48
CA GLN A 192 0.74 -13.78 -14.74
C GLN A 192 1.47 -14.14 -13.44
N VAL A 193 1.68 -13.18 -12.55
CA VAL A 193 2.30 -13.41 -11.24
C VAL A 193 1.45 -14.35 -10.38
N ALA A 194 0.13 -14.14 -10.35
CA ALA A 194 -0.80 -15.05 -9.68
C ALA A 194 -0.80 -16.47 -10.28
N SER A 195 -0.38 -16.61 -11.54
CA SER A 195 -0.22 -17.90 -12.25
C SER A 195 1.18 -18.50 -12.15
N GLY A 196 2.08 -17.89 -11.38
CA GLY A 196 3.42 -18.41 -11.09
C GLY A 196 4.58 -17.74 -11.83
N ALA A 197 4.35 -16.63 -12.53
CA ALA A 197 5.46 -15.81 -13.02
C ALA A 197 6.18 -15.13 -11.84
N GLU A 198 7.51 -15.25 -11.78
CA GLU A 198 8.31 -14.64 -10.72
C GLU A 198 8.36 -13.11 -10.86
N THR A 199 8.30 -12.39 -9.74
CA THR A 199 8.62 -10.95 -9.72
C THR A 199 10.14 -10.72 -9.73
N ALA A 200 10.56 -9.48 -9.96
CA ALA A 200 11.96 -9.07 -9.94
C ALA A 200 12.63 -9.41 -8.60
N ALA A 201 11.92 -9.19 -7.49
CA ALA A 201 12.43 -9.53 -6.16
C ALA A 201 12.67 -11.03 -5.99
N GLU A 202 11.76 -11.87 -6.51
CA GLU A 202 11.90 -13.32 -6.48
C GLU A 202 13.09 -13.80 -7.31
N ARG A 203 13.23 -13.30 -8.55
CA ARG A 203 14.37 -13.60 -9.43
C ARG A 203 15.71 -13.19 -8.82
N ASN A 204 15.73 -12.09 -8.06
CA ASN A 204 16.93 -11.59 -7.38
C ASN A 204 17.22 -12.29 -6.04
N GLY A 205 16.27 -13.09 -5.54
CA GLY A 205 16.38 -13.71 -4.21
C GLY A 205 16.26 -12.70 -3.05
N GLU A 206 15.65 -11.54 -3.28
CA GLU A 206 15.41 -10.51 -2.26
C GLU A 206 14.36 -11.02 -1.25
N ARG A 207 14.68 -11.03 0.05
CA ARG A 207 13.81 -11.59 1.09
C ARG A 207 13.95 -10.82 2.40
N GLU A 208 12.86 -10.24 2.86
CA GLU A 208 12.80 -9.42 4.08
C GLU A 208 11.58 -9.80 4.91
N ILE A 209 11.77 -9.82 6.22
CA ILE A 209 10.71 -9.94 7.22
C ILE A 209 11.04 -8.96 8.34
N ALA A 210 10.10 -8.06 8.64
CA ALA A 210 10.20 -7.17 9.78
C ALA A 210 8.89 -7.20 10.58
N ILE A 211 9.02 -7.22 11.89
CA ILE A 211 7.87 -7.30 12.82
C ILE A 211 7.73 -5.94 13.50
N TRP A 212 6.50 -5.49 13.70
CA TRP A 212 6.23 -4.30 14.51
C TRP A 212 6.42 -4.64 15.99
N LYS A 213 7.67 -4.50 16.44
CA LYS A 213 8.05 -4.81 17.81
C LYS A 213 7.80 -3.63 18.74
N ARG A 214 7.35 -3.92 19.97
CA ARG A 214 7.40 -3.00 21.12
C ARG A 214 8.46 -3.45 22.13
N GLY A 215 9.02 -2.50 22.87
CA GLY A 215 9.96 -2.75 23.96
C GLY A 215 11.37 -3.18 23.50
N VAL A 216 12.23 -3.45 24.48
CA VAL A 216 13.66 -3.76 24.25
C VAL A 216 13.83 -5.16 23.63
N THR A 217 14.71 -5.29 22.64
CA THR A 217 15.31 -6.57 22.21
C THR A 217 16.70 -6.63 22.83
N LEU A 218 16.96 -7.65 23.65
CA LEU A 218 18.31 -7.97 24.11
C LEU A 218 19.10 -8.66 23.00
#